data_AF-A0A6M1E9B5-F1
#
_entry.id   AF-A0A6M1E9B5-F1
#
_cell.length_a   1.000
_cell.length_b   1.000
_cell.length_c   1.000
_cell.angle_alpha   90.00
_cell.angle_beta   90.00
_cell.angle_gamma   90.00
#
_symmetry.space_group_name_H-M   'P 1'
#
loop_
_entity.id
_entity.type
_entity.pdbx_description
1 polymer ?
#
loop_
_entity_poly.entity_id
_entity_poly.type
_entity_poly.pdbx_seq_one_letter_code
_entity_poly.pdbx_strand_id
1 'polypeptide(L)'
;MQNKSENYSYDTLSEAVNDLQRRGYTEDFLLGDAEECLICKKHSLELSPDEFIIDEIYRFEGMTDPADESIVFAVSSDKYAIKGLVINSFGADFGYRASKLVEGLQRKRED
;
A
#
# COMPACT_ATOMS: atom_id res chain seq x y z
N MET A 1 -18.21 -8.02 17.85
CA MET A 1 -16.79 -7.67 17.60
C MET A 1 -16.81 -6.42 16.74
N GLN A 2 -16.30 -5.29 17.24
CA GLN A 2 -16.42 -4.00 16.56
C GLN A 2 -15.58 -4.02 15.27
N ASN A 3 -16.26 -3.95 14.12
CA ASN A 3 -15.65 -3.61 12.83
C ASN A 3 -15.18 -2.15 12.91
N LYS A 4 -13.93 -1.93 13.32
CA LYS A 4 -13.30 -0.61 13.31
C LYS A 4 -12.82 -0.32 11.89
N SER A 5 -13.72 0.16 11.04
CA SER A 5 -13.34 1.09 9.99
C SER A 5 -13.10 2.44 10.68
N GLU A 6 -11.98 2.58 11.36
CA GLU A 6 -11.55 3.90 11.82
C GLU A 6 -11.19 4.71 10.59
N ASN A 7 -11.96 5.77 10.33
CA ASN A 7 -11.67 6.75 9.29
C ASN A 7 -10.46 7.56 9.75
N TYR A 8 -9.28 7.01 9.54
CA TYR A 8 -8.06 7.76 9.68
C TYR A 8 -7.95 8.67 8.46
N SER A 9 -7.70 9.94 8.71
CA SER A 9 -7.43 10.94 7.69
C SER A 9 -6.18 11.66 8.16
N TYR A 10 -5.19 11.71 7.30
CA TYR A 10 -3.93 12.37 7.57
C TYR A 10 -3.82 13.57 6.65
N ASP A 11 -3.27 14.67 7.16
CA ASP A 11 -2.99 15.85 6.34
C ASP A 11 -1.77 15.62 5.44
N THR A 12 -0.81 14.82 5.91
CA THR A 12 0.45 14.59 5.20
C THR A 12 0.81 13.11 5.09
N LEU A 13 1.54 12.79 4.01
CA LEU A 13 2.16 11.47 3.78
C LEU A 13 2.96 11.01 5.01
N SER A 14 3.74 11.92 5.59
CA SER A 14 4.62 11.62 6.73
C SER A 14 3.82 11.22 7.97
N GLU A 15 2.69 11.87 8.23
CA GLU A 15 1.82 11.52 9.36
C GLU A 15 1.20 10.14 9.17
N ALA A 16 0.71 9.84 7.97
CA ALA A 16 0.13 8.55 7.64
C ALA A 16 1.13 7.41 7.83
N VAL A 17 2.32 7.55 7.26
CA VAL A 17 3.40 6.57 7.40
C VAL A 17 3.78 6.40 8.87
N ASN A 18 3.95 7.50 9.61
CA ASN A 18 4.35 7.43 11.01
C ASN A 18 3.29 6.75 11.90
N ASP A 19 2.01 7.03 11.67
CA ASP A 19 0.92 6.40 12.42
C ASP A 19 0.79 4.92 12.08
N LEU A 20 0.84 4.56 10.80
CA LEU A 20 0.80 3.16 10.38
C LEU A 20 2.00 2.38 10.93
N GLN A 21 3.20 2.96 10.93
CA GLN A 21 4.36 2.37 11.60
C GLN A 21 4.12 2.15 13.10
N ARG A 22 3.48 3.10 13.79
CA ARG A 22 3.08 2.95 15.21
C ARG A 22 2.06 1.83 15.43
N ARG A 23 1.24 1.50 14.42
CA ARG A 23 0.31 0.34 14.44
C ARG A 23 0.96 -1.00 14.12
N GLY A 24 2.25 -0.99 13.73
CA GLY A 24 3.00 -2.19 13.40
C GLY A 24 3.20 -2.45 11.91
N TYR A 25 2.83 -1.52 11.02
CA TYR A 25 3.21 -1.56 9.60
C TYR A 25 4.65 -1.05 9.45
N THR A 26 5.63 -1.86 9.86
CA THR A 26 7.05 -1.46 9.92
C THR A 26 7.84 -1.86 8.68
N GLU A 27 7.30 -2.76 7.86
CA GLU A 27 7.98 -3.22 6.66
C GLU A 27 7.74 -2.28 5.48
N ASP A 28 8.73 -2.18 4.61
CA ASP A 28 8.63 -1.44 3.36
C ASP A 28 8.49 -2.45 2.21
N PHE A 29 7.39 -2.32 1.48
CA PHE A 29 7.07 -3.15 0.34
C PHE A 29 7.12 -2.33 -0.93
N LEU A 30 7.74 -2.91 -1.96
CA LEU A 30 7.86 -2.30 -3.27
C LEU A 30 7.06 -3.11 -4.29
N LEU A 31 6.49 -2.42 -5.27
CA LEU A 31 5.84 -3.07 -6.40
C LEU A 31 6.91 -3.79 -7.23
N GLY A 32 6.77 -5.11 -7.38
CA GLY A 32 7.63 -5.94 -8.20
C GLY A 32 7.41 -5.69 -9.69
N ASP A 33 8.46 -5.94 -10.48
CA ASP A 33 8.41 -5.82 -11.94
C ASP A 33 7.61 -6.95 -12.62
N ALA A 34 7.53 -8.10 -11.97
CA ALA A 34 6.78 -9.27 -12.43
C ALA A 34 5.47 -9.41 -11.63
N GLU A 35 4.35 -9.50 -12.36
CA GLU A 35 3.06 -10.03 -11.89
C GLU A 35 2.48 -9.46 -10.59
N GLU A 36 2.41 -8.12 -10.45
CA GLU A 36 1.62 -7.46 -9.38
C GLU A 36 1.99 -7.95 -7.95
N CYS A 37 3.23 -8.40 -7.77
CA CYS A 37 3.77 -8.87 -6.51
C CYS A 37 4.34 -7.72 -5.66
N LEU A 38 4.39 -7.90 -4.35
CA LEU A 38 5.06 -6.99 -3.42
C LEU A 38 6.39 -7.57 -2.96
N ILE A 39 7.45 -6.81 -3.11
CA ILE A 39 8.81 -7.19 -2.72
C ILE A 39 9.19 -6.49 -1.44
N CYS A 40 9.44 -7.26 -0.38
CA CYS A 40 10.05 -6.79 0.86
C CYS A 40 11.57 -6.90 0.76
N LYS A 41 12.27 -5.78 0.55
CA LYS A 41 13.74 -5.77 0.48
C LYS A 41 14.41 -6.18 1.79
N LYS A 42 13.77 -5.92 2.93
CA LYS A 42 14.34 -6.18 4.25
C LYS A 42 14.40 -7.67 4.58
N HIS A 43 13.40 -8.43 4.14
CA HIS A 43 13.30 -9.86 4.34
C HIS A 43 13.62 -10.68 3.08
N SER A 44 13.96 -10.02 1.97
CA SER A 44 14.10 -10.64 0.64
C SER A 44 12.91 -11.55 0.32
N LEU A 45 11.71 -11.06 0.62
CA LEU A 45 10.45 -11.80 0.50
C LEU A 45 9.64 -11.21 -0.65
N GLU A 46 9.01 -12.07 -1.43
CA GLU A 46 8.08 -11.68 -2.48
C GLU A 46 6.70 -12.20 -2.10
N LEU A 47 5.72 -11.30 -2.03
CA LEU A 47 4.33 -11.59 -1.75
C LEU A 47 3.54 -11.51 -3.05
N SER A 48 2.96 -12.62 -3.46
CA SER A 48 2.00 -12.65 -4.55
C SER A 48 0.73 -11.89 -4.15
N PRO A 49 -0.08 -11.39 -5.11
CA PRO A 49 -1.37 -10.73 -4.81
C PRO A 49 -2.37 -11.59 -4.02
N ASP A 50 -2.17 -12.90 -3.94
CA ASP A 50 -2.94 -13.83 -3.10
C ASP A 50 -2.40 -13.97 -1.66
N GLU A 51 -1.18 -13.50 -1.43
CA GLU A 51 -0.46 -13.64 -0.16
C GLU A 51 -0.52 -12.37 0.70
N PHE A 52 -1.05 -11.27 0.18
CA PHE A 52 -1.23 -10.03 0.90
C PHE A 52 -2.62 -9.45 0.70
N ILE A 53 -3.03 -8.59 1.63
CA ILE A 53 -4.29 -7.88 1.61
C ILE A 53 -3.97 -6.39 1.84
N ILE A 54 -4.62 -5.51 1.08
CA ILE A 54 -4.59 -4.07 1.37
C ILE A 54 -5.64 -3.80 2.45
N ASP A 55 -5.17 -3.41 3.64
CA ASP A 55 -6.02 -3.00 4.75
C ASP A 55 -6.56 -1.58 4.53
N GLU A 56 -5.68 -0.64 4.13
CA GLU A 56 -5.97 0.79 4.09
C GLU A 56 -5.29 1.45 2.88
N ILE A 57 -5.93 2.48 2.31
CA ILE A 57 -5.42 3.24 1.16
C ILE A 57 -5.54 4.73 1.48
N TYR A 58 -4.45 5.46 1.32
CA TYR A 58 -4.39 6.90 1.58
C TYR A 58 -3.77 7.61 0.39
N ARG A 59 -4.50 8.55 -0.21
CA ARG A 59 -4.00 9.39 -1.31
C ARG A 59 -3.68 10.79 -0.77
N PHE A 60 -2.50 11.28 -1.12
CA PHE A 60 -1.98 12.59 -0.77
C PHE A 60 -1.65 13.33 -2.06
N GLU A 61 -2.02 14.61 -2.12
CA GLU A 61 -1.55 15.50 -3.18
C GLU A 61 -0.21 16.10 -2.74
N GLY A 62 0.71 16.23 -3.69
CA GLY A 62 2.05 16.72 -3.47
C GLY A 62 2.02 18.18 -3.04
N MET A 63 2.76 18.51 -1.99
CA MET A 63 2.87 19.91 -1.52
C MET A 63 3.49 20.84 -2.56
N THR A 64 4.31 20.31 -3.47
CA THR A 64 5.06 21.09 -4.47
C THR A 64 4.29 21.24 -5.78
N ASP A 65 3.65 20.17 -6.25
CA ASP A 65 2.87 20.17 -7.47
C ASP A 65 1.59 19.37 -7.22
N PRO A 66 0.40 19.96 -7.44
CA PRO A 66 -0.87 19.26 -7.24
C PRO A 66 -1.07 18.10 -8.23
N ALA A 67 -0.26 18.02 -9.30
CA ALA A 67 -0.23 16.86 -10.18
C ALA A 67 0.70 15.73 -9.68
N ASP A 68 1.57 16.00 -8.70
CA ASP A 68 2.30 14.97 -7.98
C ASP A 68 1.34 14.37 -6.96
N GLU A 69 1.03 13.09 -7.06
CA GLU A 69 0.18 12.42 -6.09
C GLU A 69 0.98 11.31 -5.42
N SER A 70 0.81 11.09 -4.14
CA SER A 70 1.41 9.96 -3.44
C SER A 70 0.33 9.13 -2.81
N ILE A 71 0.35 7.82 -3.07
CA ILE A 71 -0.59 6.87 -2.48
C ILE A 71 0.16 5.93 -1.55
N VAL A 72 -0.31 5.81 -0.32
CA VAL A 72 0.16 4.83 0.65
C VAL A 72 -0.86 3.71 0.76
N PHE A 73 -0.40 2.49 0.60
CA PHE A 73 -1.17 1.29 0.85
C PHE A 73 -0.62 0.63 2.11
N ALA A 74 -1.48 0.45 3.10
CA ALA A 74 -1.19 -0.40 4.25
C ALA A 74 -1.51 -1.84 3.86
N VAL A 75 -0.50 -2.70 3.86
CA VAL A 75 -0.61 -4.10 3.45
C VAL A 75 -0.27 -5.01 4.61
N SER A 76 -1.04 -6.08 4.74
CA SER A 76 -0.77 -7.16 5.67
C SER A 76 -0.80 -8.51 4.96
N SER A 77 0.05 -9.43 5.41
CA SER A 77 0.06 -10.80 4.96
C SER A 77 -0.24 -11.70 6.14
N ASP A 78 -1.38 -12.38 6.09
CA ASP A 78 -1.76 -13.37 7.11
C ASP A 78 -0.83 -14.59 7.03
N LYS A 79 -0.42 -14.98 5.81
CA LYS A 79 0.47 -16.12 5.55
C LYS A 79 1.83 -15.99 6.22
N TYR A 80 2.44 -14.80 6.16
CA TYR A 80 3.75 -14.55 6.75
C TYR A 80 3.67 -13.78 8.08
N ALA A 81 2.46 -13.42 8.53
CA ALA A 81 2.19 -12.59 9.70
C ALA A 81 3.01 -11.28 9.71
N ILE A 82 3.21 -10.67 8.53
CA ILE A 82 3.95 -9.42 8.35
C ILE A 82 3.04 -8.28 7.91
N LYS A 83 3.42 -7.06 8.28
CA LYS A 83 2.68 -5.84 7.94
C LYS A 83 3.65 -4.76 7.48
N GLY A 84 3.25 -4.04 6.45
CA GLY A 84 4.09 -3.00 5.90
C GLY A 84 3.35 -2.03 4.99
N LEU A 85 4.12 -1.13 4.42
CA LEU A 85 3.65 0.00 3.67
C LEU A 85 4.18 -0.09 2.25
N VAL A 86 3.30 0.16 1.30
CA VAL A 86 3.66 0.40 -0.09
C VAL A 86 3.41 1.88 -0.35
N ILE A 87 4.48 2.64 -0.57
CA ILE A 87 4.39 4.04 -0.94
C ILE A 87 4.59 4.13 -2.45
N ASN A 88 3.58 4.62 -3.16
CA ASN A 88 3.65 4.88 -4.59
C ASN A 88 3.50 6.38 -4.88
N SER A 89 4.59 7.00 -5.32
CA SER A 89 4.58 8.38 -5.80
C SER A 89 4.22 8.38 -7.29
N PHE A 90 3.01 8.84 -7.63
CA PHE A 90 2.55 9.12 -8.99
C PHE A 90 3.33 10.32 -9.55
N GLY A 91 4.43 10.03 -10.25
CA GLY A 91 4.86 10.84 -11.39
C GLY A 91 4.18 10.36 -12.68
N ALA A 92 4.36 11.10 -13.78
CA ALA A 92 3.71 10.87 -15.08
C ALA A 92 3.85 9.44 -15.70
N ASP A 93 4.72 8.58 -15.16
CA ASP A 93 5.00 7.22 -15.65
C ASP A 93 4.52 6.10 -14.69
N PHE A 94 4.38 6.39 -13.39
CA PHE A 94 4.16 5.37 -12.35
C PHE A 94 2.69 5.09 -12.03
N GLY A 95 1.76 5.92 -12.50
CA GLY A 95 0.35 5.77 -12.19
C GLY A 95 -0.31 4.52 -12.79
N TYR A 96 0.20 4.02 -13.91
CA TYR A 96 -0.33 2.82 -14.55
C TYR A 96 -0.17 1.56 -13.67
N ARG A 97 0.96 1.44 -12.94
CA ARG A 97 1.29 0.24 -12.15
C ARG A 97 0.42 0.12 -10.91
N ALA A 98 0.19 1.24 -10.21
CA ALA A 98 -0.64 1.25 -9.01
C ALA A 98 -2.14 1.07 -9.32
N SER A 99 -2.64 1.69 -10.39
CA SER A 99 -4.02 1.45 -10.84
C SER A 99 -4.25 -0.02 -11.14
N LYS A 100 -3.30 -0.66 -11.82
CA LYS A 100 -3.35 -2.10 -12.10
C LYS A 100 -3.40 -2.95 -10.83
N LEU A 101 -2.57 -2.65 -9.83
CA LEU A 101 -2.57 -3.38 -8.56
C LEU A 101 -3.92 -3.30 -7.86
N VAL A 102 -4.52 -2.11 -7.80
CA VAL A 102 -5.84 -1.90 -7.19
C VAL A 102 -6.93 -2.63 -8.00
N GLU A 103 -6.88 -2.55 -9.33
CA GLU A 103 -7.80 -3.27 -10.21
C GLU A 103 -7.67 -4.80 -10.08
N GLY A 104 -6.45 -5.33 -9.98
CA GLY A 104 -6.17 -6.75 -9.79
C GLY A 104 -6.76 -7.30 -8.51
N LEU A 105 -6.68 -6.52 -7.41
CA LEU A 105 -7.24 -6.87 -6.11
C LEU A 105 -8.77 -6.79 -6.08
N GLN A 106 -9.38 -5.81 -6.76
CA GLN A 106 -10.85 -5.71 -6.84
C GLN A 106 -11.47 -6.87 -7.63
N ARG A 107 -10.78 -7.36 -8.67
CA ARG A 107 -11.29 -8.43 -9.53
C ARG A 107 -11.41 -9.79 -8.82
N LYS A 108 -10.70 -10.01 -7.72
CA LYS A 108 -10.73 -11.27 -6.95
C LYS A 108 -11.81 -11.36 -5.87
N ARG A 109 -12.62 -10.31 -5.64
CA ARG A 109 -13.71 -10.37 -4.65
C ARG A 109 -15.03 -10.99 -5.16
N GLU A 110 -15.07 -11.43 -6.42
CA GLU A 110 -16.28 -11.94 -7.08
C GLU A 110 -16.24 -13.44 -7.48
N ASP A 111 -15.24 -14.22 -7.03
CA ASP A 111 -15.19 -15.69 -7.18
C ASP A 111 -15.41 -16.41 -5.84
#